data_AF-A0A6M0SA63-F1
#
_entry.id   AF-A0A6M0SA63-F1
#
_cell.length_a   1.000
_cell.length_b   1.000
_cell.length_c   1.000
_cell.angle_alpha   90.00
_cell.angle_beta   90.00
_cell.angle_gamma   90.00
#
_symmetry.space_group_name_H-M   'P 1'
#
loop_
_entity.id
_entity.type
_entity.pdbx_description
1 polymer ?
#
loop_
_entity_poly.entity_id
_entity_poly.type
_entity_poly.pdbx_seq_one_letter_code
_entity_poly.pdbx_strand_id
1 'polypeptide(L)'
;MTLEDVNRPGFLAWLQDKSHLAQIALFLSVLIDTVSSSIVVPLIPFYAQNFNASPLMTTLVFSASAITGFMVTPVWGGLSDRFGRRPLLLTSMVVSGIACLWFGLLHSLWALFACNALIGAASGSGTVATAYIADVTSSDQRARGLGVLSAAYGCGIILGPTLGGFLVGSDSATSDFLTPALVAASLSALAVTFTFFVLPESLPKIHVEPDQTQLKSSAFNFTDYQTILKNPLTLTLIMGLVLIAFAGSSVQSVLGLWTGQELHWGPQSTSFLYVYWGGLAICIELGLINPLIKRFGESNLFIWGLFTYSIAMMLLPTSRSLLNILLSLSVICLGYSLCRVVAVSLLSQSVSARQQGKVFGLTDSAIALATIISPLLAGYMFTAWGTSWPFWVGPILIIVVSLLSVRIIMQSRVSVSCMQQRQQNLQQLFDILDYDQNGEIEAHDFQQMVNASAQVWRWKDDSKEYKTALSFWTGLGNTVQQLMDTNGDGRVSLDEWIEFMVKDLDFDLATAFTKFLDVNADGKICLEELKAFYYLYKTDEGIAEKTFESLDLDQDGYISPDEMSKTFKHFIYGETLESLQRKWLTGI
;
A
#
# COMPACT_ATOMS: atom_id res chain seq x y z
N MET A 1 -18.42 -17.85 28.58
CA MET A 1 -16.96 -17.77 28.46
C MET A 1 -16.49 -19.12 27.94
N THR A 2 -16.31 -19.19 26.63
CA THR A 2 -15.73 -20.36 25.96
C THR A 2 -14.22 -20.37 26.20
N LEU A 3 -13.59 -21.55 26.08
CA LEU A 3 -12.16 -21.79 26.36
C LEU A 3 -11.19 -20.96 25.47
N GLU A 4 -11.70 -20.22 24.48
CA GLU A 4 -10.91 -19.30 23.62
C GLU A 4 -10.55 -17.98 24.30
N ASP A 5 -11.26 -17.55 25.34
CA ASP A 5 -10.95 -16.28 26.04
C ASP A 5 -9.70 -16.38 26.95
N VAL A 6 -9.16 -17.59 27.16
CA VAL A 6 -8.02 -17.84 28.08
C VAL A 6 -6.66 -17.68 27.39
N ASN A 7 -6.60 -17.63 26.05
CA ASN A 7 -5.34 -17.67 25.30
C ASN A 7 -4.95 -16.36 24.60
N ARG A 8 -5.60 -15.23 24.90
CA ARG A 8 -5.08 -13.93 24.46
C ARG A 8 -3.86 -13.60 25.33
N PRO A 9 -2.64 -13.50 24.77
CA PRO A 9 -1.52 -13.02 25.56
C PRO A 9 -1.90 -11.67 26.14
N GLY A 10 -1.92 -11.58 27.48
CA GLY A 10 -2.17 -10.30 28.16
C GLY A 10 -1.21 -9.24 27.62
N PHE A 11 -1.58 -7.97 27.68
CA PHE A 11 -0.76 -6.85 27.16
C PHE A 11 0.73 -6.94 27.54
N LEU A 12 1.05 -7.49 28.71
CA LEU A 12 2.42 -7.77 29.16
C LEU A 12 3.13 -8.93 28.44
N ALA A 13 2.41 -10.02 28.11
CA ALA A 13 2.94 -11.10 27.28
C ALA A 13 3.08 -10.67 25.81
N TRP A 14 2.20 -9.79 25.33
CA TRP A 14 2.33 -9.13 24.02
C TRP A 14 3.57 -8.22 23.96
N LEU A 15 3.88 -7.49 25.04
CA LEU A 15 5.12 -6.71 25.19
C LEU A 15 6.37 -7.57 25.36
N GLN A 16 6.27 -8.88 25.64
CA GLN A 16 7.44 -9.75 25.82
C GLN A 16 7.95 -10.36 24.51
N ASP A 17 7.19 -10.25 23.42
CA ASP A 17 7.68 -10.61 22.10
C ASP A 17 8.75 -9.61 21.64
N LYS A 18 9.97 -10.11 21.40
CA LYS A 18 11.12 -9.30 20.98
C LYS A 18 10.84 -8.54 19.68
N SER A 19 10.00 -9.09 18.80
CA SER A 19 9.63 -8.44 17.53
C SER A 19 8.77 -7.19 17.77
N HIS A 20 7.80 -7.26 18.68
CA HIS A 20 6.92 -6.14 19.03
C HIS A 20 7.67 -5.04 19.78
N LEU A 21 8.59 -5.40 20.70
CA LEU A 21 9.46 -4.44 21.36
C LEU A 21 10.36 -3.69 20.37
N ALA A 22 10.91 -4.39 19.38
CA ALA A 22 11.72 -3.77 18.33
C ALA A 22 10.89 -2.80 17.47
N GLN A 23 9.64 -3.14 17.14
CA GLN A 23 8.73 -2.25 16.41
C GLN A 23 8.38 -0.99 17.22
N ILE A 24 8.11 -1.11 18.52
CA ILE A 24 7.82 0.04 19.40
C ILE A 24 9.08 0.91 19.57
N ALA A 25 10.25 0.28 19.76
CA ALA A 25 11.51 1.00 19.84
C ALA A 25 11.80 1.77 18.55
N LEU A 26 11.60 1.15 17.39
CA LEU A 26 11.77 1.82 16.10
C LEU A 26 10.74 2.95 15.92
N PHE A 27 9.47 2.71 16.27
CA PHE A 27 8.42 3.72 16.23
C PHE A 27 8.82 4.97 17.00
N LEU A 28 9.23 4.82 18.26
CA LEU A 28 9.64 5.95 19.10
C LEU A 28 10.89 6.63 18.56
N SER A 29 11.87 5.86 18.08
CA SER A 29 13.11 6.38 17.51
C SER A 29 12.84 7.25 16.28
N VAL A 30 12.04 6.74 15.33
CA VAL A 30 11.65 7.45 14.11
C VAL A 30 10.74 8.63 14.43
N LEU A 31 9.81 8.48 15.37
CA LEU A 31 8.93 9.57 15.80
C LEU A 31 9.75 10.75 16.31
N ILE A 32 10.65 10.53 17.27
CA ILE A 32 11.46 11.61 17.86
C ILE A 32 12.35 12.29 16.79
N ASP A 33 12.98 11.51 15.91
CA ASP A 33 13.81 12.06 14.81
C ASP A 33 12.98 12.85 13.79
N THR A 34 11.77 12.38 13.47
CA THR A 34 10.86 13.08 12.55
C THR A 34 10.34 14.36 13.18
N VAL A 35 10.00 14.38 14.48
CA VAL A 35 9.65 15.61 15.20
C VAL A 35 10.81 16.60 15.12
N SER A 36 12.03 16.16 15.42
CA SER A 36 13.24 16.98 15.39
C SER A 36 13.43 17.67 14.03
N SER A 37 13.48 16.89 12.95
CA SER A 37 13.71 17.44 11.61
C SER A 37 12.54 18.31 11.11
N SER A 38 11.30 17.98 11.50
CA SER A 38 10.10 18.71 11.07
C SER A 38 9.89 20.05 11.76
N ILE A 39 10.55 20.32 12.90
CA ILE A 39 10.52 21.63 13.58
C ILE A 39 10.98 22.78 12.66
N VAL A 40 11.97 22.50 11.84
CA VAL A 40 12.69 23.50 11.05
C VAL A 40 11.94 23.88 9.78
N VAL A 41 11.20 22.94 9.19
CA VAL A 41 10.55 23.06 7.87
C VAL A 41 9.68 24.31 7.70
N PRO A 42 8.69 24.62 8.58
CA PRO A 42 7.83 25.80 8.39
C PRO A 42 8.58 27.12 8.63
N LEU A 43 9.76 27.07 9.25
CA LEU A 43 10.57 28.25 9.57
C LEU A 43 11.45 28.68 8.39
N ILE A 44 11.72 27.78 7.44
CA ILE A 44 12.57 28.04 6.27
C ILE A 44 12.17 29.33 5.53
N PRO A 45 10.89 29.56 5.18
CA PRO A 45 10.52 30.77 4.44
C PRO A 45 10.80 32.07 5.20
N PHE A 46 10.58 32.07 6.51
CA PHE A 46 10.81 33.23 7.36
C PHE A 46 12.30 33.48 7.60
N TYR A 47 13.10 32.43 7.78
CA TYR A 47 14.56 32.58 7.91
C TYR A 47 15.20 33.03 6.59
N ALA A 48 14.73 32.52 5.45
CA ALA A 48 15.19 32.97 4.14
C ALA A 48 14.92 34.48 3.91
N GLN A 49 13.80 34.99 4.41
CA GLN A 49 13.47 36.43 4.36
C GLN A 49 14.46 37.29 5.15
N ASN A 50 15.02 36.80 6.27
CA ASN A 50 16.08 37.52 7.01
C ASN A 50 17.35 37.75 6.17
N PHE A 51 17.59 36.92 5.16
CA PHE A 51 18.66 37.09 4.18
C PHE A 51 18.23 37.85 2.92
N ASN A 52 17.04 38.47 2.93
CA ASN A 52 16.41 39.11 1.78
C ASN A 52 16.31 38.19 0.55
N ALA A 53 16.11 36.89 0.77
CA ALA A 53 15.96 35.93 -0.31
C ALA A 53 14.68 36.22 -1.11
N SER A 54 14.78 36.12 -2.44
CA SER A 54 13.59 36.17 -3.28
C SER A 54 12.71 34.93 -3.06
N PRO A 55 11.40 34.97 -3.36
CA PRO A 55 10.54 33.79 -3.26
C PRO A 55 11.08 32.57 -4.01
N LEU A 56 11.68 32.81 -5.19
CA LEU A 56 12.35 31.76 -5.98
C LEU A 56 13.54 31.14 -5.22
N MET A 57 14.39 31.96 -4.61
CA MET A 57 15.52 31.44 -3.81
C MET A 57 15.02 30.66 -2.59
N THR A 58 13.97 31.14 -1.92
CA THR A 58 13.36 30.47 -0.78
C THR A 58 12.80 29.09 -1.15
N THR A 59 12.07 28.96 -2.26
CA THR A 59 11.54 27.65 -2.67
C THR A 59 12.63 26.72 -3.19
N LEU A 60 13.69 27.25 -3.80
CA LEU A 60 14.86 26.45 -4.19
C LEU A 60 15.55 25.78 -3.00
N VAL A 61 15.48 26.36 -1.80
CA VAL A 61 15.98 25.72 -0.56
C VAL A 61 15.26 24.39 -0.29
N PHE A 62 13.94 24.32 -0.53
CA PHE A 62 13.17 23.07 -0.42
C PHE A 62 13.58 22.05 -1.49
N SER A 63 13.77 22.50 -2.73
CA SER A 63 14.29 21.64 -3.81
C SER A 63 15.67 21.08 -3.50
N ALA A 64 16.56 21.84 -2.85
CA ALA A 64 17.89 21.35 -2.48
C ALA A 64 17.82 20.14 -1.54
N SER A 65 16.94 20.19 -0.53
CA SER A 65 16.69 19.05 0.36
C SER A 65 16.12 17.84 -0.41
N ALA A 66 15.13 18.06 -1.28
CA ALA A 66 14.54 16.99 -2.09
C ALA A 66 15.54 16.33 -3.05
N ILE A 67 16.40 17.12 -3.71
CA ILE A 67 17.45 16.61 -4.61
C ILE A 67 18.46 15.77 -3.83
N THR A 68 18.97 16.30 -2.72
CA THR A 68 19.96 15.56 -1.93
C THR A 68 19.36 14.29 -1.34
N GLY A 69 18.13 14.33 -0.82
CA GLY A 69 17.41 13.14 -0.37
C GLY A 69 17.28 12.09 -1.48
N PHE A 70 16.80 12.47 -2.65
CA PHE A 70 16.67 11.56 -3.79
C PHE A 70 18.00 10.90 -4.20
N MET A 71 19.10 11.66 -4.22
CA MET A 71 20.42 11.13 -4.59
C MET A 71 21.03 10.23 -3.51
N VAL A 72 20.78 10.54 -2.23
CA VAL A 72 21.47 9.91 -1.10
C VAL A 72 20.69 8.71 -0.54
N THR A 73 19.38 8.65 -0.74
CA THR A 73 18.53 7.55 -0.26
C THR A 73 18.98 6.14 -0.72
N PRO A 74 19.31 5.89 -2.01
CA PRO A 74 19.84 4.58 -2.43
C PRO A 74 21.18 4.23 -1.77
N VAL A 75 22.01 5.25 -1.50
CA VAL A 75 23.31 5.08 -0.82
C VAL A 75 23.09 4.63 0.62
N TRP A 76 22.12 5.20 1.34
CA TRP A 76 21.73 4.74 2.68
C TRP A 76 21.26 3.29 2.69
N GLY A 77 20.43 2.90 1.71
CA GLY A 77 19.98 1.52 1.55
C GLY A 77 21.16 0.55 1.48
N GLY A 78 22.04 0.74 0.48
CA GLY A 78 23.18 -0.14 0.28
C GLY A 78 24.22 -0.11 1.41
N LEU A 79 24.43 1.05 2.05
CA LEU A 79 25.29 1.13 3.24
C LEU A 79 24.67 0.38 4.43
N SER A 80 23.35 0.45 4.60
CA SER A 80 22.68 -0.25 5.70
C SER A 80 22.68 -1.77 5.52
N ASP A 81 22.62 -2.26 4.28
CA ASP A 81 22.80 -3.69 3.98
C ASP A 81 24.21 -4.17 4.37
N ARG A 82 25.23 -3.32 4.20
CA ARG A 82 26.64 -3.68 4.45
C ARG A 82 27.08 -3.54 5.91
N PHE A 83 26.65 -2.47 6.57
CA PHE A 83 27.17 -2.08 7.88
C PHE A 83 26.19 -2.32 9.04
N GLY A 84 24.96 -2.74 8.75
CA GLY A 84 23.89 -2.92 9.74
C GLY A 84 22.82 -1.83 9.66
N ARG A 85 21.58 -2.15 10.04
CA ARG A 85 20.47 -1.18 10.01
C ARG A 85 20.60 -0.15 11.13
N ARG A 86 20.93 -0.61 12.34
CA ARG A 86 20.97 0.27 13.52
C ARG A 86 22.10 1.31 13.47
N PRO A 87 23.36 0.97 13.12
CA PRO A 87 24.42 1.96 12.95
C PRO A 87 24.06 3.03 11.94
N LEU A 88 23.44 2.65 10.81
CA LEU A 88 23.08 3.61 9.78
C LEU A 88 21.93 4.51 10.23
N LEU A 89 20.90 3.97 10.89
CA LEU A 89 19.86 4.80 11.54
C LEU A 89 20.47 5.83 12.51
N LEU A 90 21.35 5.39 13.40
CA LEU A 90 22.04 6.29 14.34
C LEU A 90 22.84 7.38 13.62
N THR A 91 23.59 7.03 12.58
CA THR A 91 24.35 8.04 11.82
C THR A 91 23.44 9.04 11.11
N SER A 92 22.31 8.61 10.54
CA SER A 92 21.35 9.53 9.92
C SER A 92 20.74 10.49 10.93
N MET A 93 20.40 10.00 12.13
CA MET A 93 19.87 10.83 13.21
C MET A 93 20.93 11.84 13.70
N VAL A 94 22.20 11.44 13.83
CA VAL A 94 23.29 12.38 14.17
C VAL A 94 23.45 13.46 13.11
N VAL A 95 23.43 13.10 11.83
CA VAL A 95 23.51 14.06 10.71
C VAL A 95 22.32 15.03 10.76
N SER A 96 21.11 14.52 10.99
CA SER A 96 19.89 15.32 11.19
C SER A 96 20.04 16.30 12.35
N GLY A 97 20.54 15.86 13.51
CA GLY A 97 20.76 16.69 14.69
C GLY A 97 21.80 17.79 14.48
N ILE A 98 22.90 17.47 13.79
CA ILE A 98 23.93 18.47 13.41
C ILE A 98 23.32 19.51 12.47
N ALA A 99 22.54 19.08 11.47
CA ALA A 99 21.88 20.00 10.55
C ALA A 99 20.87 20.90 11.27
N CYS A 100 20.06 20.35 12.18
CA CYS A 100 19.12 21.11 12.99
C CYS A 100 19.82 22.13 13.90
N LEU A 101 20.94 21.76 14.53
CA LEU A 101 21.74 22.68 15.34
C LEU A 101 22.33 23.80 14.47
N TRP A 102 22.87 23.45 13.30
CA TRP A 102 23.46 24.41 12.38
C TRP A 102 22.42 25.39 11.83
N PHE A 103 21.17 24.94 11.64
CA PHE A 103 20.08 25.79 11.18
C PHE A 103 19.91 27.05 12.04
N GLY A 104 19.98 26.96 13.37
CA GLY A 104 19.86 28.12 14.26
C GLY A 104 21.07 29.06 14.26
N LEU A 105 22.16 28.67 13.60
CA LEU A 105 23.45 29.38 13.57
C LEU A 105 23.79 29.88 12.15
N LEU A 106 22.78 30.02 11.28
CA LEU A 106 22.99 30.42 9.89
C LEU A 106 23.24 31.93 9.79
N HIS A 107 24.26 32.27 9.01
CA HIS A 107 24.68 33.66 8.75
C HIS A 107 24.61 34.04 7.26
N SER A 108 24.20 33.12 6.39
CA SER A 108 24.03 33.40 4.96
C SER A 108 22.99 32.49 4.32
N LEU A 109 22.41 32.95 3.20
CA LEU A 109 21.50 32.15 2.39
C LEU A 109 22.16 30.87 1.86
N TRP A 110 23.43 30.92 1.47
CA TRP A 110 24.16 29.73 0.99
C TRP A 110 24.37 28.69 2.09
N ALA A 111 24.58 29.15 3.34
CA ALA A 111 24.61 28.24 4.49
C ALA A 111 23.22 27.60 4.71
N LEU A 112 22.12 28.33 4.49
CA LEU A 112 20.77 27.77 4.56
C LEU A 112 20.53 26.69 3.49
N PHE A 113 21.03 26.89 2.27
CA PHE A 113 21.04 25.86 1.22
C PHE A 113 21.82 24.61 1.63
N ALA A 114 23.05 24.78 2.12
CA ALA A 114 23.90 23.66 2.54
C ALA A 114 23.29 22.91 3.73
N CYS A 115 22.72 23.63 4.69
CA CYS A 115 22.01 23.05 5.83
C CYS A 115 20.81 22.23 5.39
N ASN A 116 19.99 22.73 4.45
CA ASN A 116 18.85 21.97 3.92
C ASN A 116 19.25 20.78 3.06
N ALA A 117 20.33 20.88 2.30
CA ALA A 117 20.92 19.73 1.61
C ALA A 117 21.34 18.66 2.64
N LEU A 118 21.90 19.05 3.79
CA LEU A 118 22.27 18.11 4.86
C LEU A 118 21.04 17.45 5.53
N ILE A 119 19.96 18.21 5.75
CA ILE A 119 18.66 17.66 6.20
C ILE A 119 18.13 16.65 5.17
N GLY A 120 18.20 16.98 3.87
CA GLY A 120 17.86 16.08 2.78
C GLY A 120 18.71 14.82 2.78
N ALA A 121 20.02 14.94 2.99
CA ALA A 121 20.93 13.79 3.11
C ALA A 121 20.57 12.89 4.30
N ALA A 122 20.06 13.44 5.40
CA ALA A 122 19.62 12.67 6.56
C ALA A 122 18.31 11.90 6.34
N SER A 123 17.49 12.30 5.34
CA SER A 123 16.18 11.67 5.06
C SER A 123 16.25 10.20 4.63
N GLY A 124 17.43 9.66 4.31
CA GLY A 124 17.63 8.24 4.04
C GLY A 124 17.35 7.32 5.22
N SER A 125 17.17 7.86 6.44
CA SER A 125 16.67 7.13 7.61
C SER A 125 15.35 6.39 7.32
N GLY A 126 14.50 6.93 6.43
CA GLY A 126 13.26 6.31 5.95
C GLY A 126 13.45 4.95 5.29
N THR A 127 14.41 4.85 4.38
CA THR A 127 14.72 3.60 3.70
C THR A 127 15.32 2.57 4.65
N VAL A 128 16.20 3.01 5.56
CA VAL A 128 16.80 2.11 6.54
C VAL A 128 15.77 1.60 7.56
N ALA A 129 14.84 2.45 8.00
CA ALA A 129 13.77 2.07 8.92
C ALA A 129 12.76 1.09 8.28
N THR A 130 12.42 1.32 7.01
CA THR A 130 11.58 0.40 6.22
C THR A 130 12.25 -0.97 6.10
N ALA A 131 13.55 -1.01 5.80
CA ALA A 131 14.32 -2.23 5.73
C ALA A 131 14.43 -2.93 7.10
N TYR A 132 14.64 -2.18 8.18
CA TYR A 132 14.63 -2.71 9.55
C TYR A 132 13.29 -3.39 9.87
N ILE A 133 12.16 -2.75 9.57
CA ILE A 133 10.83 -3.38 9.75
C ILE A 133 10.74 -4.67 8.95
N ALA A 134 11.19 -4.67 7.69
CA ALA A 134 11.15 -5.86 6.85
C ALA A 134 12.01 -7.01 7.39
N ASP A 135 13.12 -6.71 8.08
CA ASP A 135 14.01 -7.68 8.72
C ASP A 135 13.41 -8.30 9.99
N VAL A 136 12.60 -7.54 10.75
CA VAL A 136 12.05 -7.97 12.06
C VAL A 136 10.58 -8.41 12.01
N THR A 137 9.95 -8.36 10.85
CA THR A 137 8.55 -8.78 10.63
C THR A 137 8.46 -9.92 9.64
N SER A 138 7.61 -10.89 9.94
CA SER A 138 7.19 -11.92 8.99
C SER A 138 6.34 -11.32 7.86
N SER A 139 6.19 -12.05 6.76
CA SER A 139 5.45 -11.59 5.57
C SER A 139 4.02 -11.16 5.87
N ASP A 140 3.31 -11.90 6.74
CA ASP A 140 1.95 -11.63 7.21
C ASP A 140 1.85 -10.37 8.09
N GLN A 141 2.90 -10.06 8.85
CA GLN A 141 2.92 -8.90 9.77
C GLN A 141 3.55 -7.65 9.15
N ARG A 142 4.17 -7.76 7.98
CA ARG A 142 4.93 -6.68 7.35
C ARG A 142 4.08 -5.44 7.08
N ALA A 143 2.85 -5.61 6.57
CA ALA A 143 1.93 -4.50 6.34
C ALA A 143 1.62 -3.72 7.63
N ARG A 144 1.43 -4.44 8.75
CA ARG A 144 1.23 -3.83 10.07
C ARG A 144 2.47 -3.08 10.55
N GLY A 145 3.66 -3.66 10.39
CA GLY A 145 4.92 -3.00 10.73
C GLY A 145 5.16 -1.71 9.94
N LEU A 146 4.88 -1.72 8.63
CA LEU A 146 4.95 -0.53 7.78
C LEU A 146 3.89 0.52 8.17
N GLY A 147 2.73 0.08 8.63
CA GLY A 147 1.70 0.94 9.21
C GLY A 147 2.18 1.66 10.47
N VAL A 148 2.88 0.96 11.38
CA VAL A 148 3.50 1.56 12.57
C VAL A 148 4.52 2.63 12.17
N LEU A 149 5.39 2.33 11.20
CA LEU A 149 6.37 3.29 10.71
C LEU A 149 5.72 4.54 10.09
N SER A 150 4.68 4.34 9.27
CA SER A 150 3.90 5.43 8.66
C SER A 150 3.24 6.32 9.72
N ALA A 151 2.74 5.72 10.81
CA ALA A 151 2.18 6.46 11.94
C ALA A 151 3.24 7.29 12.67
N ALA A 152 4.46 6.77 12.84
CA ALA A 152 5.57 7.52 13.45
C ALA A 152 5.90 8.77 12.62
N TYR A 153 6.04 8.62 11.30
CA TYR A 153 6.27 9.76 10.40
C TYR A 153 5.12 10.75 10.42
N GLY A 154 3.88 10.26 10.33
CA GLY A 154 2.68 11.08 10.38
C GLY A 154 2.63 11.93 11.64
N CYS A 155 2.76 11.32 12.82
CA CYS A 155 2.78 12.05 14.09
C CYS A 155 3.95 13.05 14.17
N GLY A 156 5.14 12.68 13.67
CA GLY A 156 6.31 13.56 13.67
C GLY A 156 6.14 14.83 12.83
N ILE A 157 5.61 14.67 11.61
CA ILE A 157 5.33 15.78 10.68
C ILE A 157 4.27 16.75 11.24
N ILE A 158 3.43 16.29 12.17
CA ILE A 158 2.39 17.10 12.81
C ILE A 158 2.97 17.83 14.03
N LEU A 159 3.66 17.11 14.91
CA LEU A 159 4.19 17.64 16.15
C LEU A 159 5.37 18.60 15.91
N GLY A 160 6.21 18.34 14.89
CA GLY A 160 7.39 19.15 14.61
C GLY A 160 7.07 20.62 14.29
N PRO A 161 6.28 20.93 13.25
CA PRO A 161 5.90 22.30 12.90
C PRO A 161 5.19 23.03 14.04
N THR A 162 4.40 22.30 14.83
CA THR A 162 3.75 22.82 16.05
C THR A 162 4.80 23.39 17.00
N LEU A 163 5.77 22.55 17.40
CA LEU A 163 6.83 22.95 18.31
C LEU A 163 7.67 24.09 17.72
N GLY A 164 8.04 24.00 16.43
CA GLY A 164 8.82 25.04 15.76
C GLY A 164 8.13 26.41 15.77
N GLY A 165 6.84 26.45 15.44
CA GLY A 165 6.06 27.69 15.45
C GLY A 165 5.89 28.30 16.84
N PHE A 166 5.70 27.49 17.88
CA PHE A 166 5.61 28.01 19.25
C PHE A 166 6.95 28.52 19.78
N LEU A 167 8.05 27.85 19.42
CA LEU A 167 9.39 28.17 19.93
C LEU A 167 10.02 29.40 19.25
N VAL A 168 9.69 29.65 17.98
CA VAL A 168 10.27 30.77 17.21
C VAL A 168 9.67 32.13 17.58
N GLY A 169 8.43 32.14 18.10
CA GLY A 169 7.69 33.34 18.47
C GLY A 169 6.70 33.84 17.40
N SER A 170 5.86 34.80 17.79
CA SER A 170 4.74 35.27 16.96
C SER A 170 5.14 36.28 15.89
N ASP A 171 6.17 37.08 16.14
CA ASP A 171 6.56 38.20 15.28
C ASP A 171 7.81 37.84 14.46
N SER A 172 7.71 37.99 13.15
CA SER A 172 8.80 37.71 12.20
C SER A 172 10.04 38.59 12.46
N ALA A 173 9.87 39.80 13.00
CA ALA A 173 10.98 40.73 13.24
C ALA A 173 11.80 40.39 14.50
N THR A 174 11.21 39.68 15.46
CA THR A 174 11.84 39.30 16.74
C THR A 174 12.00 37.79 16.89
N SER A 175 11.77 37.05 15.80
CA SER A 175 11.80 35.59 15.75
C SER A 175 13.17 35.04 16.14
N ASP A 176 13.20 34.18 17.15
CA ASP A 176 14.41 33.48 17.59
C ASP A 176 14.48 32.11 16.93
N PHE A 177 15.35 31.97 15.93
CA PHE A 177 15.56 30.70 15.23
C PHE A 177 16.52 29.76 15.97
N LEU A 178 17.26 30.26 16.97
CA LEU A 178 18.20 29.46 17.75
C LEU A 178 17.45 28.53 18.72
N THR A 179 16.41 29.02 19.39
CA THR A 179 15.63 28.21 20.33
C THR A 179 14.98 26.98 19.68
N PRO A 180 14.22 27.09 18.57
CA PRO A 180 13.72 25.93 17.83
C PRO A 180 14.81 24.96 17.39
N ALA A 181 15.94 25.49 16.90
CA ALA A 181 17.08 24.70 16.46
C ALA A 181 17.73 23.90 17.62
N LEU A 182 17.90 24.52 18.79
CA LEU A 182 18.41 23.85 19.99
C LEU A 182 17.47 22.76 20.49
N VAL A 183 16.15 23.00 20.46
CA VAL A 183 15.16 21.99 20.83
C VAL A 183 15.16 20.83 19.83
N ALA A 184 15.22 21.12 18.52
CA ALA A 184 15.35 20.09 17.48
C ALA A 184 16.63 19.26 17.68
N ALA A 185 17.78 19.91 17.84
CA ALA A 185 19.05 19.21 18.10
C ALA A 185 19.00 18.36 19.39
N SER A 186 18.33 18.85 20.43
CA SER A 186 18.15 18.11 21.69
C SER A 186 17.25 16.88 21.51
N LEU A 187 16.17 17.00 20.73
CA LEU A 187 15.31 15.87 20.38
C LEU A 187 16.03 14.85 19.51
N SER A 188 16.84 15.29 18.54
CA SER A 188 17.70 14.39 17.77
C SER A 188 18.72 13.68 18.67
N ALA A 189 19.38 14.38 19.59
CA ALA A 189 20.28 13.76 20.56
C ALA A 189 19.54 12.75 21.46
N LEU A 190 18.30 13.04 21.85
CA LEU A 190 17.43 12.11 22.57
C LEU A 190 17.10 10.88 21.71
N ALA A 191 16.76 11.06 20.43
CA ALA A 191 16.51 9.97 19.49
C ALA A 191 17.74 9.08 19.33
N VAL A 192 18.92 9.65 19.13
CA VAL A 192 20.20 8.93 19.04
C VAL A 192 20.45 8.14 20.32
N THR A 193 20.31 8.79 21.48
CA THR A 193 20.53 8.14 22.79
C THR A 193 19.56 7.00 23.01
N PHE A 194 18.26 7.22 22.77
CA PHE A 194 17.23 6.21 22.90
C PHE A 194 17.45 5.04 21.94
N THR A 195 17.69 5.31 20.66
CA THR A 195 17.98 4.30 19.63
C THR A 195 19.23 3.51 19.98
N PHE A 196 20.26 4.17 20.51
CA PHE A 196 21.50 3.53 20.91
C PHE A 196 21.29 2.58 22.10
N PHE A 197 20.43 2.89 23.07
CA PHE A 197 20.23 1.99 24.21
C PHE A 197 19.13 0.93 24.00
N VAL A 198 18.12 1.24 23.19
CA VAL A 198 16.88 0.44 23.14
C VAL A 198 16.74 -0.35 21.84
N LEU A 199 17.14 0.19 20.69
CA LEU A 199 16.94 -0.49 19.41
C LEU A 199 18.02 -1.57 19.20
N PRO A 200 17.67 -2.86 19.06
CA PRO A 200 18.64 -3.90 18.73
C PRO A 200 19.10 -3.79 17.26
N GLU A 201 20.13 -4.54 16.88
CA GLU A 201 20.48 -4.71 15.47
C GLU A 201 19.57 -5.78 14.85
N SER A 202 18.99 -5.50 13.67
CA SER A 202 18.13 -6.45 12.97
C SER A 202 18.92 -7.42 12.09
N LEU A 203 20.05 -6.97 11.53
CA LEU A 203 20.88 -7.80 10.67
C LEU A 203 21.72 -8.78 11.49
N PRO A 204 21.56 -10.11 11.32
CA PRO A 204 22.46 -11.07 11.94
C PRO A 204 23.88 -10.85 11.39
N LYS A 205 24.90 -10.95 12.25
CA LYS A 205 26.32 -10.85 11.87
C LYS A 205 26.75 -12.07 11.04
N ILE A 206 26.23 -12.22 9.84
CA ILE A 206 26.63 -13.24 8.88
C ILE A 206 27.19 -12.47 7.69
N HIS A 207 28.45 -12.72 7.36
CA HIS A 207 29.05 -12.26 6.10
C HIS A 207 28.33 -12.96 4.97
N VAL A 208 27.23 -12.37 4.49
CA VAL A 208 26.64 -12.75 3.21
C VAL A 208 27.56 -12.14 2.18
N GLU A 209 28.42 -12.96 1.56
CA GLU A 209 28.99 -12.58 0.26
C GLU A 209 27.81 -12.17 -0.62
N PRO A 210 27.80 -10.95 -1.20
CA PRO A 210 26.67 -10.53 -2.01
C PRO A 210 26.53 -11.55 -3.14
N ASP A 211 25.42 -12.27 -3.16
CA ASP A 211 25.14 -13.24 -4.21
C ASP A 211 25.04 -12.48 -5.54
N GLN A 212 26.17 -12.44 -6.27
CA GLN A 212 26.31 -11.66 -7.49
C GLN A 212 25.35 -12.13 -8.59
N THR A 213 24.75 -13.32 -8.42
CA THR A 213 23.73 -13.91 -9.27
C THR A 213 22.37 -13.23 -9.14
N GLN A 214 21.96 -12.74 -7.96
CA GLN A 214 20.71 -11.98 -7.81
C GLN A 214 20.83 -10.51 -8.25
N LEU A 215 22.01 -9.90 -8.10
CA LEU A 215 22.27 -8.53 -8.59
C LEU A 215 22.22 -8.43 -10.12
N LYS A 216 22.43 -9.55 -10.84
CA LYS A 216 22.37 -9.58 -12.31
C LYS A 216 20.97 -9.84 -12.88
N SER A 217 20.02 -10.38 -12.12
CA SER A 217 18.66 -10.68 -12.60
C SER A 217 17.63 -9.58 -12.34
N SER A 218 17.93 -8.55 -11.54
CA SER A 218 17.09 -7.36 -11.36
C SER A 218 17.44 -6.19 -12.29
N ALA A 219 18.21 -6.45 -13.36
CA ALA A 219 18.50 -5.47 -14.38
C ALA A 219 17.19 -4.80 -14.84
N PHE A 220 17.21 -3.47 -14.93
CA PHE A 220 16.14 -2.62 -15.46
C PHE A 220 15.60 -3.17 -16.79
N ASN A 221 14.66 -4.11 -16.73
CA ASN A 221 13.94 -4.58 -17.91
C ASN A 221 12.97 -3.47 -18.28
N PHE A 222 13.41 -2.59 -19.17
CA PHE A 222 12.62 -1.46 -19.68
C PHE A 222 11.27 -1.92 -20.24
N THR A 223 11.20 -3.15 -20.75
CA THR A 223 10.00 -3.82 -21.24
C THR A 223 8.92 -4.02 -20.16
N ASP A 224 9.32 -4.28 -18.90
CA ASP A 224 8.37 -4.47 -17.79
C ASP A 224 7.71 -3.13 -17.41
N TYR A 225 8.50 -2.06 -17.35
CA TYR A 225 8.00 -0.71 -17.08
C TYR A 225 7.10 -0.19 -18.21
N GLN A 226 7.44 -0.50 -19.46
CA GLN A 226 6.55 -0.20 -20.60
C GLN A 226 5.21 -0.92 -20.49
N THR A 227 5.20 -2.17 -20.01
CA THR A 227 3.96 -2.94 -19.84
C THR A 227 3.11 -2.36 -18.71
N ILE A 228 3.72 -1.96 -17.60
CA ILE A 228 3.06 -1.25 -16.49
C ILE A 228 2.43 0.06 -16.98
N LEU A 229 3.17 0.88 -17.73
CA LEU A 229 2.71 2.19 -18.22
C LEU A 229 1.66 2.08 -19.33
N LYS A 230 1.54 0.93 -20.01
CA LYS A 230 0.49 0.67 -21.01
C LYS A 230 -0.87 0.39 -20.37
N ASN A 231 -0.92 -0.04 -19.11
CA ASN A 231 -2.18 -0.22 -18.41
C ASN A 231 -2.78 1.16 -18.05
N PRO A 232 -3.92 1.56 -18.67
CA PRO A 232 -4.46 2.90 -18.49
C PRO A 232 -4.93 3.15 -17.05
N LEU A 233 -5.36 2.12 -16.31
CA LEU A 233 -5.76 2.24 -14.90
C LEU A 233 -4.53 2.54 -14.03
N THR A 234 -3.48 1.71 -14.14
CA THR A 234 -2.23 1.88 -13.39
C THR A 234 -1.60 3.24 -13.66
N LEU A 235 -1.53 3.66 -14.93
CA LEU A 235 -1.01 4.98 -15.30
C LEU A 235 -1.83 6.12 -14.68
N THR A 236 -3.16 6.00 -14.68
CA THR A 236 -4.05 7.02 -14.08
C THR A 236 -3.84 7.17 -12.58
N LEU A 237 -3.68 6.04 -11.87
CA LEU A 237 -3.42 6.04 -10.42
C LEU A 237 -2.07 6.66 -10.09
N ILE A 238 -1.01 6.28 -10.83
CA ILE A 238 0.34 6.86 -10.69
C ILE A 238 0.30 8.37 -10.95
N MET A 239 -0.30 8.80 -12.07
CA MET A 239 -0.41 10.22 -12.41
C MET A 239 -1.20 11.01 -11.36
N GLY A 240 -2.27 10.45 -10.81
CA GLY A 240 -3.03 11.06 -9.72
C GLY A 240 -2.18 11.30 -8.47
N LEU A 241 -1.43 10.29 -8.04
CA LEU A 241 -0.52 10.39 -6.89
C LEU A 241 0.61 11.41 -7.12
N VAL A 242 1.22 11.37 -8.30
CA VAL A 242 2.30 12.30 -8.69
C VAL A 242 1.81 13.75 -8.72
N LEU A 243 0.63 14.01 -9.28
CA LEU A 243 0.09 15.37 -9.36
C LEU A 243 -0.37 15.91 -8.00
N ILE A 244 -0.92 15.05 -7.14
CA ILE A 244 -1.23 15.46 -5.76
C ILE A 244 0.06 15.82 -5.01
N ALA A 245 1.11 15.00 -5.12
CA ALA A 245 2.41 15.30 -4.51
C ALA A 245 3.02 16.59 -5.07
N PHE A 246 2.92 16.80 -6.39
CA PHE A 246 3.33 18.04 -7.04
C PHE A 246 2.60 19.26 -6.46
N ALA A 247 1.26 19.23 -6.43
CA ALA A 247 0.45 20.34 -5.91
C ALA A 247 0.70 20.59 -4.41
N GLY A 248 0.81 19.51 -3.63
CA GLY A 248 1.07 19.58 -2.18
C GLY A 248 2.44 20.19 -1.88
N SER A 249 3.49 19.74 -2.56
CA SER A 249 4.85 20.27 -2.42
C SER A 249 4.94 21.74 -2.88
N SER A 250 4.21 22.11 -3.93
CA SER A 250 4.12 23.49 -4.42
C SER A 250 3.62 24.40 -3.30
N VAL A 251 2.44 24.07 -2.73
CA VAL A 251 1.84 24.84 -1.64
C VAL A 251 2.72 24.82 -0.40
N GLN A 252 3.28 23.68 -0.01
CA GLN A 252 4.17 23.58 1.15
C GLN A 252 5.35 24.55 1.05
N SER A 253 5.96 24.68 -0.13
CA SER A 253 7.13 25.55 -0.34
C SER A 253 6.80 27.05 -0.30
N VAL A 254 5.56 27.44 -0.63
CA VAL A 254 5.15 28.86 -0.67
C VAL A 254 4.22 29.26 0.47
N LEU A 255 3.72 28.33 1.30
CA LEU A 255 2.68 28.62 2.30
C LEU A 255 3.12 29.71 3.28
N GLY A 256 4.37 29.65 3.78
CA GLY A 256 4.94 30.69 4.63
C GLY A 256 5.08 32.04 3.94
N LEU A 257 5.43 32.05 2.66
CA LEU A 257 5.52 33.28 1.86
C LEU A 257 4.14 33.90 1.62
N TRP A 258 3.17 33.08 1.24
CA TRP A 258 1.79 33.51 0.98
C TRP A 258 1.13 34.06 2.25
N THR A 259 1.19 33.32 3.36
CA THR A 259 0.62 33.77 4.64
C THR A 259 1.28 35.05 5.15
N GLY A 260 2.60 35.20 4.98
CA GLY A 260 3.32 36.42 5.33
C GLY A 260 2.96 37.63 4.47
N GLN A 261 2.86 37.45 3.14
CA GLN A 261 2.59 38.56 2.21
C GLN A 261 1.12 38.97 2.15
N GLU A 262 0.19 38.00 2.14
CA GLU A 262 -1.24 38.26 1.90
C GLU A 262 -2.06 38.40 3.18
N LEU A 263 -1.61 37.81 4.29
CA LEU A 263 -2.32 37.81 5.57
C LEU A 263 -1.53 38.51 6.69
N HIS A 264 -0.28 38.91 6.43
CA HIS A 264 0.64 39.47 7.44
C HIS A 264 0.85 38.56 8.65
N TRP A 265 0.82 37.25 8.43
CA TRP A 265 1.03 36.27 9.49
C TRP A 265 2.52 36.02 9.74
N GLY A 266 2.88 35.88 11.01
CA GLY A 266 4.19 35.41 11.43
C GLY A 266 4.30 33.89 11.47
N PRO A 267 5.49 33.36 11.78
CA PRO A 267 5.79 31.93 11.70
C PRO A 267 4.94 31.08 12.65
N GLN A 268 4.61 31.56 13.85
CA GLN A 268 3.70 30.86 14.77
C GLN A 268 2.30 30.67 14.15
N SER A 269 1.71 31.74 13.61
CA SER A 269 0.38 31.71 12.98
C SER A 269 0.32 30.78 11.77
N THR A 270 1.36 30.79 10.93
CA THR A 270 1.46 29.88 9.79
C THR A 270 1.64 28.43 10.25
N SER A 271 2.41 28.20 11.31
CA SER A 271 2.64 26.85 11.85
C SER A 271 1.36 26.20 12.38
N PHE A 272 0.41 26.98 12.92
CA PHE A 272 -0.91 26.48 13.32
C PHE A 272 -1.68 25.79 12.18
N LEU A 273 -1.46 26.17 10.92
CA LEU A 273 -2.09 25.53 9.77
C LEU A 273 -1.62 24.08 9.60
N TYR A 274 -0.34 23.78 9.87
CA TYR A 274 0.20 22.43 9.83
C TYR A 274 -0.36 21.56 10.96
N VAL A 275 -0.53 22.13 12.15
CA VAL A 275 -1.15 21.43 13.30
C VAL A 275 -2.58 21.05 12.98
N TYR A 276 -3.33 22.00 12.45
CA TYR A 276 -4.71 21.80 12.05
C TYR A 276 -4.83 20.72 10.96
N TRP A 277 -4.02 20.81 9.92
CA TRP A 277 -3.98 19.83 8.84
C TRP A 277 -3.62 18.43 9.35
N GLY A 278 -2.64 18.35 10.24
CA GLY A 278 -2.19 17.13 10.88
C GLY A 278 -3.23 16.43 11.73
N GLY A 279 -3.82 17.16 12.68
CA GLY A 279 -4.87 16.61 13.54
C GLY A 279 -6.07 16.14 12.73
N LEU A 280 -6.43 16.88 11.68
CA LEU A 280 -7.51 16.48 10.78
C LEU A 280 -7.16 15.24 9.96
N ALA A 281 -5.92 15.12 9.47
CA ALA A 281 -5.46 13.94 8.72
C ALA A 281 -5.60 12.68 9.58
N ILE A 282 -5.16 12.72 10.85
CA ILE A 282 -5.32 11.59 11.79
C ILE A 282 -6.80 11.21 11.95
N CYS A 283 -7.67 12.19 12.18
CA CYS A 283 -9.12 11.95 12.33
C CYS A 283 -9.72 11.30 11.08
N ILE A 284 -9.33 11.75 9.89
CA ILE A 284 -9.83 11.23 8.62
C ILE A 284 -9.30 9.82 8.37
N GLU A 285 -7.99 9.62 8.50
CA GLU A 285 -7.32 8.34 8.22
C GLU A 285 -7.79 7.22 9.15
N LEU A 286 -7.94 7.50 10.46
CA LEU A 286 -8.38 6.49 11.43
C LEU A 286 -9.88 6.26 11.45
N GLY A 287 -10.69 7.30 11.20
CA GLY A 287 -12.14 7.24 11.43
C GLY A 287 -13.00 7.23 10.17
N LEU A 288 -12.66 8.04 9.17
CA LEU A 288 -13.58 8.40 8.10
C LEU A 288 -13.38 7.59 6.82
N ILE A 289 -12.17 7.13 6.53
CA ILE A 289 -11.85 6.44 5.27
C ILE A 289 -12.64 5.13 5.13
N ASN A 290 -12.60 4.24 6.12
CA ASN A 290 -13.25 2.93 6.03
C ASN A 290 -14.78 3.01 5.82
N PRO A 291 -15.53 3.83 6.58
CA PRO A 291 -16.96 4.04 6.32
C PRO A 291 -17.24 4.59 4.91
N LEU A 292 -16.42 5.52 4.44
CA LEU A 292 -16.58 6.08 3.09
C LEU A 292 -16.33 5.02 2.02
N ILE A 293 -15.28 4.19 2.16
CA ILE A 293 -14.97 3.11 1.22
C ILE A 293 -16.14 2.13 1.14
N LYS A 294 -16.68 1.68 2.28
CA LYS A 294 -17.84 0.78 2.31
C LYS A 294 -19.08 1.37 1.65
N ARG A 295 -19.30 2.68 1.77
CA ARG A 295 -20.50 3.35 1.27
C ARG A 295 -20.42 3.75 -0.20
N PHE A 296 -19.26 4.20 -0.66
CA PHE A 296 -19.10 4.81 -1.98
C PHE A 296 -18.18 4.02 -2.92
N GLY A 297 -17.39 3.08 -2.39
CA GLY A 297 -16.40 2.30 -3.14
C GLY A 297 -15.11 3.08 -3.42
N GLU A 298 -14.00 2.35 -3.53
CA GLU A 298 -12.66 2.89 -3.75
C GLU A 298 -12.59 3.78 -5.00
N SER A 299 -12.97 3.26 -6.15
CA SER A 299 -12.87 3.99 -7.43
C SER A 299 -13.62 5.33 -7.46
N ASN A 300 -14.78 5.46 -6.79
CA ASN A 300 -15.50 6.74 -6.73
C ASN A 300 -14.77 7.73 -5.82
N LEU A 301 -14.30 7.26 -4.67
CA LEU A 301 -13.59 8.08 -3.70
C LEU A 301 -12.27 8.62 -4.24
N PHE A 302 -11.56 7.85 -5.07
CA PHE A 302 -10.37 8.34 -5.75
C PHE A 302 -10.68 9.55 -6.63
N ILE A 303 -11.71 9.45 -7.49
CA ILE A 303 -12.13 10.53 -8.39
C ILE A 303 -12.62 11.73 -7.59
N TRP A 304 -13.50 11.52 -6.61
CA TRP A 304 -14.04 12.58 -5.77
C TRP A 304 -12.94 13.25 -4.94
N GLY A 305 -11.97 12.47 -4.46
CA GLY A 305 -10.77 12.96 -3.79
C GLY A 305 -9.97 13.92 -4.67
N LEU A 306 -9.69 13.55 -5.93
CA LEU A 306 -8.99 14.42 -6.88
C LEU A 306 -9.75 15.74 -7.13
N PHE A 307 -11.07 15.67 -7.34
CA PHE A 307 -11.89 16.87 -7.58
C PHE A 307 -11.96 17.78 -6.35
N THR A 308 -12.26 17.22 -5.18
CA THR A 308 -12.39 17.98 -3.93
C THR A 308 -11.06 18.61 -3.52
N TYR A 309 -9.95 17.86 -3.65
CA TYR A 309 -8.60 18.38 -3.43
C TYR A 309 -8.29 19.57 -4.36
N SER A 310 -8.60 19.43 -5.65
CA SER A 310 -8.30 20.48 -6.66
C SER A 310 -9.09 21.75 -6.42
N ILE A 311 -10.42 21.64 -6.26
CA ILE A 311 -11.30 22.79 -6.06
C ILE A 311 -10.93 23.51 -4.77
N ALA A 312 -10.70 22.78 -3.68
CA ALA A 312 -10.38 23.37 -2.40
C ALA A 312 -9.00 24.05 -2.39
N MET A 313 -7.99 23.47 -3.06
CA MET A 313 -6.69 24.14 -3.24
C MET A 313 -6.83 25.46 -4.02
N MET A 314 -7.66 25.50 -5.06
CA MET A 314 -7.86 26.73 -5.84
C MET A 314 -8.57 27.83 -5.07
N LEU A 315 -9.43 27.46 -4.11
CA LEU A 315 -10.14 28.39 -3.22
C LEU A 315 -9.29 28.87 -2.03
N LEU A 316 -8.22 28.17 -1.68
CA LEU A 316 -7.34 28.56 -0.57
C LEU A 316 -6.77 29.98 -0.73
N PRO A 317 -6.15 30.39 -1.86
CA PRO A 317 -5.55 31.72 -1.99
C PRO A 317 -6.56 32.87 -2.01
N THR A 318 -7.85 32.60 -2.23
CA THR A 318 -8.91 33.65 -2.19
C THR A 318 -9.43 33.88 -0.77
N SER A 319 -9.06 33.01 0.18
CA SER A 319 -9.53 33.07 1.55
C SER A 319 -8.81 34.15 2.35
N ARG A 320 -9.56 35.11 2.87
CA ARG A 320 -9.05 36.22 3.72
C ARG A 320 -9.37 36.07 5.21
N SER A 321 -10.30 35.17 5.55
CA SER A 321 -10.69 34.87 6.93
C SER A 321 -10.09 33.53 7.37
N LEU A 322 -9.64 33.45 8.62
CA LEU A 322 -9.13 32.21 9.22
C LEU A 322 -10.13 31.05 9.05
N LEU A 323 -11.43 31.31 9.24
CA LEU A 323 -12.47 30.28 9.05
C LEU A 323 -12.44 29.68 7.64
N ASN A 324 -12.34 30.52 6.60
CA ASN A 324 -12.34 30.07 5.20
C ASN A 324 -11.06 29.31 4.86
N ILE A 325 -9.93 29.71 5.46
CA ILE A 325 -8.65 29.00 5.34
C ILE A 325 -8.77 27.60 5.96
N LEU A 326 -9.29 27.50 7.19
CA LEU A 326 -9.47 26.22 7.88
C LEU A 326 -10.48 25.30 7.15
N LEU A 327 -11.58 25.86 6.63
CA LEU A 327 -12.53 25.10 5.81
C LEU A 327 -11.90 24.61 4.51
N SER A 328 -11.16 25.45 3.80
CA SER A 328 -10.44 25.06 2.58
C SER A 328 -9.40 23.97 2.88
N LEU A 329 -8.59 24.15 3.93
CA LEU A 329 -7.63 23.15 4.38
C LEU A 329 -8.29 21.83 4.79
N SER A 330 -9.50 21.89 5.35
CA SER A 330 -10.24 20.68 5.69
C SER A 330 -10.61 19.86 4.47
N VAL A 331 -11.14 20.51 3.44
CA VAL A 331 -11.53 19.85 2.20
C VAL A 331 -10.30 19.38 1.43
N ILE A 332 -9.20 20.16 1.44
CA ILE A 332 -7.90 19.74 0.90
C ILE A 332 -7.41 18.47 1.63
N CYS A 333 -7.43 18.45 2.96
CA CYS A 333 -6.99 17.30 3.76
C CYS A 333 -7.81 16.05 3.45
N LEU A 334 -9.13 16.19 3.37
CA LEU A 334 -10.04 15.11 3.02
C LEU A 334 -9.77 14.56 1.62
N GLY A 335 -9.67 15.43 0.61
CA GLY A 335 -9.40 15.04 -0.76
C GLY A 335 -8.03 14.36 -0.91
N TYR A 336 -7.00 14.91 -0.27
CA TYR A 336 -5.65 14.35 -0.22
C TYR A 336 -5.63 12.94 0.40
N SER A 337 -6.22 12.79 1.60
CA SER A 337 -6.18 11.55 2.36
C SER A 337 -6.97 10.43 1.65
N LEU A 338 -8.15 10.74 1.12
CA LEU A 338 -8.95 9.81 0.35
C LEU A 338 -8.20 9.34 -0.90
N CYS A 339 -7.67 10.29 -1.68
CA CYS A 339 -7.00 9.94 -2.92
C CYS A 339 -5.74 9.11 -2.66
N ARG A 340 -4.89 9.51 -1.70
CA ARG A 340 -3.64 8.80 -1.37
C ARG A 340 -3.90 7.35 -0.95
N VAL A 341 -4.78 7.13 0.02
CA VAL A 341 -5.05 5.78 0.56
C VAL A 341 -5.71 4.87 -0.48
N VAL A 342 -6.73 5.38 -1.16
CA VAL A 342 -7.46 4.61 -2.17
C VAL A 342 -6.59 4.32 -3.39
N ALA A 343 -5.75 5.26 -3.83
CA ALA A 343 -4.88 5.04 -4.97
C ALA A 343 -3.88 3.92 -4.72
N VAL A 344 -3.25 3.91 -3.54
CA VAL A 344 -2.31 2.85 -3.14
C VAL A 344 -3.01 1.48 -3.09
N SER A 345 -4.23 1.42 -2.55
CA SER A 345 -5.06 0.21 -2.55
C SER A 345 -5.35 -0.30 -3.96
N LEU A 346 -5.94 0.55 -4.82
CA LEU A 346 -6.27 0.20 -6.19
C LEU A 346 -5.03 -0.16 -7.01
N LEU A 347 -3.90 0.50 -6.75
CA LEU A 347 -2.63 0.23 -7.42
C LEU A 347 -2.13 -1.17 -7.09
N SER A 348 -2.17 -1.56 -5.81
CA SER A 348 -1.80 -2.92 -5.37
C SER A 348 -2.71 -4.01 -5.96
N GLN A 349 -3.99 -3.72 -6.16
CA GLN A 349 -4.97 -4.65 -6.75
C GLN A 349 -4.87 -4.71 -8.29
N SER A 350 -4.30 -3.67 -8.92
CA SER A 350 -4.22 -3.57 -10.38
C SER A 350 -3.10 -4.41 -11.01
N VAL A 351 -2.19 -4.96 -10.19
CA VAL A 351 -1.01 -5.72 -10.64
C VAL A 351 -0.76 -6.93 -9.75
N SER A 352 -0.07 -7.94 -10.28
CA SER A 352 0.28 -9.16 -9.52
C SER A 352 1.30 -8.86 -8.41
N ALA A 353 1.33 -9.71 -7.37
CA ALA A 353 2.24 -9.57 -6.22
C ALA A 353 3.72 -9.39 -6.64
N ARG A 354 4.16 -10.11 -7.68
CA ARG A 354 5.52 -10.01 -8.25
C ARG A 354 5.83 -8.66 -8.90
N GLN A 355 4.81 -7.93 -9.35
CA GLN A 355 4.94 -6.62 -9.99
C GLN A 355 4.73 -5.44 -9.03
N GLN A 356 4.10 -5.65 -7.87
CA GLN A 356 3.79 -4.59 -6.90
C GLN A 356 5.04 -3.78 -6.51
N GLY A 357 6.16 -4.43 -6.19
CA GLY A 357 7.40 -3.75 -5.83
C GLY A 357 7.93 -2.83 -6.95
N LYS A 358 7.82 -3.24 -8.22
CA LYS A 358 8.22 -2.43 -9.38
C LYS A 358 7.29 -1.22 -9.55
N VAL A 359 5.99 -1.43 -9.38
CA VAL A 359 4.98 -0.36 -9.52
C VAL A 359 5.10 0.67 -8.40
N PHE A 360 5.23 0.24 -7.15
CA PHE A 360 5.45 1.15 -6.03
C PHE A 360 6.79 1.88 -6.15
N GLY A 361 7.87 1.19 -6.55
CA GLY A 361 9.16 1.84 -6.81
C GLY A 361 9.10 2.89 -7.92
N LEU A 362 8.38 2.62 -9.02
CA LEU A 362 8.13 3.60 -10.08
C LEU A 362 7.32 4.79 -9.56
N THR A 363 6.29 4.52 -8.77
CA THR A 363 5.41 5.54 -8.18
C THR A 363 6.18 6.46 -7.25
N ASP A 364 6.95 5.90 -6.32
CA ASP A 364 7.77 6.67 -5.36
C ASP A 364 8.85 7.49 -6.08
N SER A 365 9.47 6.94 -7.11
CA SER A 365 10.46 7.66 -7.93
C SER A 365 9.81 8.83 -8.68
N ALA A 366 8.61 8.64 -9.24
CA ALA A 366 7.87 9.68 -9.94
C ALA A 366 7.38 10.78 -8.97
N ILE A 367 6.94 10.40 -7.77
CA ILE A 367 6.60 11.33 -6.69
C ILE A 367 7.85 12.14 -6.28
N ALA A 368 8.99 11.49 -6.07
CA ALA A 368 10.23 12.17 -5.70
C ALA A 368 10.63 13.22 -6.75
N LEU A 369 10.59 12.88 -8.04
CA LEU A 369 10.84 13.82 -9.14
C LEU A 369 9.86 15.00 -9.12
N ALA A 370 8.57 14.74 -8.91
CA ALA A 370 7.58 15.81 -8.78
C ALA A 370 7.88 16.74 -7.59
N THR A 371 8.31 16.20 -6.44
CA THR A 371 8.67 17.01 -5.27
C THR A 371 9.98 17.80 -5.43
N ILE A 372 10.87 17.38 -6.32
CA ILE A 372 12.08 18.14 -6.68
C ILE A 372 11.72 19.34 -7.57
N ILE A 373 10.92 19.09 -8.61
CA ILE A 373 10.58 20.09 -9.64
C ILE A 373 9.55 21.10 -9.11
N SER A 374 8.64 20.65 -8.24
CA SER A 374 7.50 21.46 -7.79
C SER A 374 7.89 22.78 -7.09
N PRO A 375 8.76 22.81 -6.06
CA PRO A 375 9.14 24.07 -5.40
C PRO A 375 9.85 25.05 -6.35
N LEU A 376 10.63 24.54 -7.30
CA LEU A 376 11.30 25.36 -8.31
C LEU A 376 10.27 26.10 -9.20
N LEU A 377 9.26 25.38 -9.68
CA LEU A 377 8.17 25.99 -10.44
C LEU A 377 7.31 26.90 -9.56
N ALA A 378 6.98 26.48 -8.34
CA ALA A 378 6.18 27.26 -7.40
C ALA A 378 6.81 28.64 -7.12
N GLY A 379 8.12 28.70 -6.89
CA GLY A 379 8.83 29.96 -6.68
C GLY A 379 8.82 30.87 -7.91
N TYR A 380 9.06 30.31 -9.10
CA TYR A 380 8.97 31.06 -10.35
C TYR A 380 7.56 31.64 -10.54
N MET A 381 6.52 30.82 -10.39
CA MET A 381 5.13 31.23 -10.54
C MET A 381 4.72 32.29 -9.51
N PHE A 382 5.17 32.13 -8.27
CA PHE A 382 4.91 33.08 -7.19
C PHE A 382 5.50 34.46 -7.52
N THR A 383 6.71 34.51 -8.08
CA THR A 383 7.37 35.77 -8.46
C THR A 383 6.84 36.38 -9.77
N ALA A 384 6.64 35.56 -10.81
CA ALA A 384 6.38 36.03 -12.17
C ALA A 384 4.90 36.21 -12.48
N TRP A 385 4.03 35.34 -11.93
CA TRP A 385 2.60 35.31 -12.25
C TRP A 385 1.74 35.81 -11.09
N GLY A 386 2.23 35.71 -9.86
CA GLY A 386 1.60 36.24 -8.65
C GLY A 386 1.42 35.18 -7.55
N THR A 387 1.05 35.65 -6.36
CA THR A 387 1.00 34.87 -5.11
C THR A 387 0.03 33.68 -5.15
N SER A 388 -1.03 33.74 -5.98
CA SER A 388 -2.06 32.69 -6.10
C SER A 388 -1.72 31.55 -7.06
N TRP A 389 -0.83 31.76 -8.03
CA TRP A 389 -0.59 30.79 -9.11
C TRP A 389 -0.04 29.43 -8.68
N PRO A 390 0.84 29.32 -7.67
CA PRO A 390 1.31 28.03 -7.16
C PRO A 390 0.19 27.13 -6.61
N PHE A 391 -0.93 27.73 -6.21
CA PHE A 391 -2.13 27.03 -5.72
C PHE A 391 -3.07 26.62 -6.85
N TRP A 392 -2.87 27.07 -8.08
CA TRP A 392 -3.79 26.83 -9.20
C TRP A 392 -3.28 25.81 -10.21
N VAL A 393 -2.00 25.85 -10.60
CA VAL A 393 -1.53 25.02 -11.71
C VAL A 393 -1.54 23.52 -11.40
N GLY A 394 -1.13 23.12 -10.19
CA GLY A 394 -1.25 21.73 -9.75
C GLY A 394 -2.70 21.22 -9.85
N PRO A 395 -3.67 21.88 -9.18
CA PRO A 395 -5.09 21.55 -9.29
C PRO A 395 -5.67 21.56 -10.71
N ILE A 396 -5.26 22.49 -11.57
CA ILE A 396 -5.72 22.52 -12.97
C ILE A 396 -5.28 21.24 -13.70
N LEU A 397 -4.02 20.82 -13.52
CA LEU A 397 -3.52 19.56 -14.09
C LEU A 397 -4.26 18.35 -13.51
N ILE A 398 -4.56 18.36 -12.21
CA ILE A 398 -5.33 17.29 -11.55
C ILE A 398 -6.74 17.20 -12.13
N ILE A 399 -7.42 18.32 -12.41
CA ILE A 399 -8.76 18.32 -13.03
C ILE A 399 -8.73 17.69 -14.42
N VAL A 400 -7.68 17.96 -15.22
CA VAL A 400 -7.54 17.33 -16.54
C VAL A 400 -7.39 15.82 -16.42
N VAL A 401 -6.54 15.35 -15.51
CA VAL A 401 -6.36 13.91 -15.25
C VAL A 401 -7.60 13.29 -14.63
N SER A 402 -8.31 13.99 -13.74
CA SER A 402 -9.53 13.47 -13.13
C SER A 402 -10.63 13.26 -14.17
N LEU A 403 -10.81 14.18 -15.13
CA LEU A 403 -11.76 14.03 -16.23
C LEU A 403 -11.43 12.83 -17.14
N LEU A 404 -10.15 12.61 -17.44
CA LEU A 404 -9.69 11.43 -18.19
C LEU A 404 -9.89 10.14 -17.37
N SER A 405 -9.64 10.20 -16.07
CA SER A 405 -9.77 9.07 -15.14
C SER A 405 -11.20 8.57 -15.03
N VAL A 406 -12.23 9.43 -15.13
CA VAL A 406 -13.64 9.01 -15.04
C VAL A 406 -13.95 7.92 -16.06
N ARG A 407 -13.55 8.12 -17.32
CA ARG A 407 -13.83 7.17 -18.42
C ARG A 407 -13.09 5.85 -18.20
N ILE A 408 -11.79 5.93 -17.93
CA ILE A 408 -10.92 4.76 -17.75
C ILE A 408 -11.37 3.95 -16.54
N ILE A 409 -11.62 4.61 -15.41
CA ILE A 409 -12.02 3.96 -14.17
C ILE A 409 -13.41 3.34 -14.32
N MET A 410 -14.38 4.02 -14.93
CA MET A 410 -15.71 3.43 -15.17
C MET A 410 -15.67 2.20 -16.08
N GLN A 411 -14.84 2.22 -17.13
CA GLN A 411 -14.64 1.05 -18.00
C GLN A 411 -13.92 -0.09 -17.26
N SER A 412 -12.93 0.25 -16.43
CA SER A 412 -12.18 -0.74 -15.65
C SER A 412 -12.96 -1.28 -14.44
N ARG A 413 -14.04 -0.64 -13.98
CA ARG A 413 -14.88 -1.19 -12.90
C ARG A 413 -15.48 -2.53 -13.28
N VAL A 414 -15.94 -2.64 -14.52
CA VAL A 414 -16.49 -3.89 -15.05
C VAL A 414 -15.41 -4.97 -15.09
N SER A 415 -14.18 -4.61 -15.48
CA SER A 415 -13.07 -5.56 -15.54
C SER A 415 -12.54 -5.94 -14.16
N VAL A 416 -12.40 -5.01 -13.22
CA VAL A 416 -11.87 -5.27 -11.87
C VAL A 416 -12.86 -6.06 -11.03
N SER A 417 -14.16 -5.75 -11.08
CA SER A 417 -15.16 -6.58 -10.42
C SER A 417 -15.19 -7.99 -10.99
N CYS A 418 -15.02 -8.13 -12.31
CA CYS A 418 -14.91 -9.43 -12.97
C CYS A 418 -13.63 -10.16 -12.55
N MET A 419 -12.49 -9.47 -12.44
CA MET A 419 -11.23 -10.08 -11.97
C MET A 419 -11.29 -10.51 -10.49
N GLN A 420 -11.81 -9.68 -9.59
CA GLN A 420 -12.00 -10.05 -8.19
C GLN A 420 -12.94 -11.24 -8.05
N GLN A 421 -14.06 -11.23 -8.80
CA GLN A 421 -15.00 -12.34 -8.79
C GLN A 421 -14.35 -13.62 -9.34
N ARG A 422 -13.62 -13.53 -10.46
CA ARG A 422 -12.88 -14.66 -11.02
C ARG A 422 -11.86 -15.18 -10.03
N GLN A 423 -11.14 -14.32 -9.33
CA GLN A 423 -10.18 -14.71 -8.32
C GLN A 423 -10.85 -15.40 -7.12
N GLN A 424 -12.00 -14.90 -6.65
CA GLN A 424 -12.81 -15.58 -5.62
C GLN A 424 -13.31 -16.95 -6.08
N ASN A 425 -13.74 -17.06 -7.34
CA ASN A 425 -14.21 -18.32 -7.90
C ASN A 425 -13.05 -19.33 -8.05
N LEU A 426 -11.85 -18.87 -8.43
CA LEU A 426 -10.65 -19.70 -8.46
C LEU A 426 -10.16 -20.09 -7.07
N GLN A 427 -10.30 -19.21 -6.07
CA GLN A 427 -10.05 -19.53 -4.66
C GLN A 427 -10.99 -20.64 -4.19
N GLN A 428 -12.29 -20.54 -4.49
CA GLN A 428 -13.25 -21.58 -4.09
C GLN A 428 -12.90 -22.93 -4.69
N LEU A 429 -12.40 -22.97 -5.94
CA LEU A 429 -11.91 -24.21 -6.55
C LEU A 429 -10.65 -24.72 -5.86
N PHE A 430 -9.75 -23.83 -5.47
CA PHE A 430 -8.55 -24.16 -4.70
C PHE A 430 -8.93 -24.80 -3.36
N ASP A 431 -9.82 -24.16 -2.59
CA ASP A 431 -10.26 -24.62 -1.27
C ASP A 431 -10.99 -25.99 -1.31
N ILE A 432 -11.52 -26.38 -2.47
CA ILE A 432 -12.13 -27.71 -2.67
C ILE A 432 -11.05 -28.77 -2.90
N LEU A 433 -9.98 -28.42 -3.61
CA LEU A 433 -8.88 -29.33 -3.90
C LEU A 433 -7.91 -29.46 -2.72
N ASP A 434 -7.76 -28.40 -1.92
CA ASP A 434 -7.09 -28.38 -0.62
C ASP A 434 -8.03 -28.97 0.46
N TYR A 435 -8.12 -30.30 0.47
CA TYR A 435 -9.08 -31.02 1.31
C TYR A 435 -8.78 -30.88 2.81
N ASP A 436 -7.51 -30.84 3.20
CA ASP A 436 -7.12 -30.70 4.61
C ASP A 436 -7.06 -29.24 5.11
N GLN A 437 -7.25 -28.28 4.20
CA GLN A 437 -7.29 -26.82 4.44
C GLN A 437 -5.98 -26.27 5.00
N ASN A 438 -4.85 -26.84 4.57
CA ASN A 438 -3.53 -26.39 4.99
C ASN A 438 -2.99 -25.19 4.17
N GLY A 439 -3.67 -24.82 3.08
CA GLY A 439 -3.32 -23.73 2.18
C GLY A 439 -2.46 -24.13 0.98
N GLU A 440 -2.22 -25.43 0.77
CA GLU A 440 -1.37 -26.00 -0.28
C GLU A 440 -2.06 -27.24 -0.88
N ILE A 441 -2.12 -27.36 -2.21
CA ILE A 441 -2.65 -28.58 -2.85
C ILE A 441 -1.50 -29.60 -2.97
N GLU A 442 -1.66 -30.74 -2.31
CA GLU A 442 -0.73 -31.87 -2.33
C GLU A 442 -1.37 -33.13 -2.97
N ALA A 443 -0.54 -34.07 -3.39
CA ALA A 443 -1.02 -35.36 -3.91
C ALA A 443 -1.84 -36.15 -2.86
N HIS A 444 -1.61 -35.88 -1.57
CA HIS A 444 -2.29 -36.53 -0.47
C HIS A 444 -3.76 -36.07 -0.30
N ASP A 445 -4.09 -34.82 -0.64
CA ASP A 445 -5.46 -34.29 -0.57
C ASP A 445 -6.41 -35.12 -1.45
N PHE A 446 -5.98 -35.41 -2.67
CA PHE A 446 -6.73 -36.25 -3.60
C PHE A 446 -6.95 -37.67 -3.07
N GLN A 447 -5.98 -38.22 -2.33
CA GLN A 447 -6.13 -39.53 -1.71
C GLN A 447 -7.12 -39.50 -0.54
N GLN A 448 -7.13 -38.43 0.25
CA GLN A 448 -8.11 -38.23 1.31
C GLN A 448 -9.53 -38.05 0.76
N MET A 449 -9.69 -37.28 -0.31
CA MET A 449 -10.98 -37.11 -1.01
C MET A 449 -11.56 -38.46 -1.45
N VAL A 450 -10.76 -39.33 -2.07
CA VAL A 450 -11.20 -40.68 -2.48
C VAL A 450 -11.62 -41.52 -1.29
N ASN A 451 -10.86 -41.47 -0.19
CA ASN A 451 -11.19 -42.21 1.03
C ASN A 451 -12.50 -41.72 1.67
N ALA A 452 -12.74 -40.41 1.69
CA ALA A 452 -13.98 -39.83 2.18
C ALA A 452 -15.18 -40.24 1.29
N SER A 453 -15.03 -40.20 -0.03
CA SER A 453 -16.05 -40.67 -0.97
C SER A 453 -16.36 -42.16 -0.78
N ALA A 454 -15.33 -42.98 -0.57
CA ALA A 454 -15.51 -44.41 -0.31
C ALA A 454 -16.39 -44.70 0.92
N GLN A 455 -16.30 -43.86 1.96
CA GLN A 455 -17.14 -43.98 3.16
C GLN A 455 -18.60 -43.61 2.88
N VAL A 456 -18.83 -42.52 2.15
CA VAL A 456 -20.19 -42.06 1.79
C VAL A 456 -20.90 -43.11 0.93
N TRP A 457 -20.21 -43.63 -0.08
CA TRP A 457 -20.75 -44.61 -1.03
C TRP A 457 -20.62 -46.06 -0.57
N ARG A 458 -20.05 -46.29 0.63
CA ARG A 458 -19.84 -47.62 1.23
C ARG A 458 -19.05 -48.58 0.32
N TRP A 459 -18.07 -48.04 -0.39
CA TRP A 459 -17.15 -48.85 -1.18
C TRP A 459 -16.27 -49.69 -0.27
N LYS A 460 -15.91 -50.89 -0.73
CA LYS A 460 -14.88 -51.71 -0.08
C LYS A 460 -13.53 -51.32 -0.66
N ASP A 461 -12.48 -51.32 0.16
CA ASP A 461 -11.11 -50.94 -0.26
C ASP A 461 -10.58 -51.72 -1.48
N ASP A 462 -11.15 -52.90 -1.75
CA ASP A 462 -10.78 -53.76 -2.89
C ASP A 462 -11.76 -53.71 -4.07
N SER A 463 -12.79 -52.85 -4.01
CA SER A 463 -13.80 -52.73 -5.06
C SER A 463 -13.23 -52.10 -6.33
N LYS A 464 -13.87 -52.40 -7.47
CA LYS A 464 -13.42 -51.90 -8.77
C LYS A 464 -13.56 -50.38 -8.84
N GLU A 465 -14.60 -49.86 -8.21
CA GLU A 465 -14.95 -48.45 -8.11
C GLU A 465 -13.87 -47.68 -7.33
N TYR A 466 -13.50 -48.16 -6.13
CA TYR A 466 -12.45 -47.55 -5.31
C TYR A 466 -11.09 -47.48 -6.03
N LYS A 467 -10.67 -48.59 -6.65
CA LYS A 467 -9.38 -48.65 -7.38
C LYS A 467 -9.35 -47.73 -8.61
N THR A 468 -10.47 -47.64 -9.32
CA THR A 468 -10.60 -46.77 -10.49
C THR A 468 -10.51 -45.31 -10.06
N ALA A 469 -11.27 -44.91 -9.04
CA ALA A 469 -11.23 -43.57 -8.46
C ALA A 469 -9.82 -43.22 -7.95
N LEU A 470 -9.22 -44.08 -7.13
CA LEU A 470 -7.89 -43.82 -6.56
C LEU A 470 -6.83 -43.60 -7.64
N SER A 471 -6.81 -44.42 -8.68
CA SER A 471 -5.85 -44.31 -9.79
C SER A 471 -6.00 -43.02 -10.59
N PHE A 472 -7.23 -42.58 -10.82
CA PHE A 472 -7.53 -41.36 -11.56
C PHE A 472 -7.14 -40.12 -10.74
N TRP A 473 -7.55 -40.07 -9.47
CA TRP A 473 -7.35 -38.91 -8.59
C TRP A 473 -5.88 -38.68 -8.22
N THR A 474 -5.14 -39.74 -7.94
CA THR A 474 -3.68 -39.62 -7.75
C THR A 474 -2.95 -39.22 -9.04
N GLY A 475 -3.42 -39.70 -10.20
CA GLY A 475 -2.90 -39.26 -11.51
C GLY A 475 -3.18 -37.77 -11.79
N LEU A 476 -4.37 -37.29 -11.45
CA LEU A 476 -4.74 -35.89 -11.57
C LEU A 476 -3.90 -35.02 -10.64
N GLY A 477 -3.74 -35.39 -9.37
CA GLY A 477 -2.90 -34.67 -8.41
C GLY A 477 -1.46 -34.52 -8.88
N ASN A 478 -0.85 -35.60 -9.38
CA ASN A 478 0.49 -35.55 -9.97
C ASN A 478 0.56 -34.62 -11.20
N THR A 479 -0.50 -34.58 -12.01
CA THR A 479 -0.56 -33.72 -13.20
C THR A 479 -0.69 -32.25 -12.80
N VAL A 480 -1.54 -31.94 -11.83
CA VAL A 480 -1.71 -30.59 -11.26
C VAL A 480 -0.38 -30.11 -10.69
N GLN A 481 0.29 -30.94 -9.88
CA GLN A 481 1.60 -30.65 -9.33
C GLN A 481 2.64 -30.38 -10.44
N GLN A 482 2.75 -31.26 -11.45
CA GLN A 482 3.72 -31.09 -12.55
C GLN A 482 3.49 -29.85 -13.42
N LEU A 483 2.23 -29.41 -13.56
CA LEU A 483 1.88 -28.28 -14.41
C LEU A 483 1.94 -26.95 -13.66
N MET A 484 1.61 -26.94 -12.37
CA MET A 484 1.36 -25.72 -11.61
C MET A 484 2.43 -25.40 -10.56
N ASP A 485 3.21 -26.39 -10.08
CA ASP A 485 4.35 -26.14 -9.20
C ASP A 485 5.46 -25.45 -9.99
N THR A 486 5.53 -24.11 -9.85
CA THR A 486 6.53 -23.30 -10.57
C THR A 486 7.82 -23.13 -9.79
N ASN A 487 7.78 -23.35 -8.49
CA ASN A 487 8.92 -23.13 -7.60
C ASN A 487 9.72 -24.42 -7.32
N GLY A 488 9.13 -25.59 -7.62
CA GLY A 488 9.72 -26.92 -7.53
C GLY A 488 9.76 -27.50 -6.11
N ASP A 489 8.93 -27.01 -5.18
CA ASP A 489 8.85 -27.50 -3.80
C ASP A 489 7.95 -28.74 -3.65
N GLY A 490 7.29 -29.17 -4.73
CA GLY A 490 6.39 -30.29 -4.75
C GLY A 490 5.01 -29.96 -4.20
N ARG A 491 4.62 -28.69 -4.11
CA ARG A 491 3.32 -28.23 -3.62
C ARG A 491 2.76 -27.19 -4.58
N VAL A 492 1.45 -27.00 -4.55
CA VAL A 492 0.82 -25.93 -5.34
C VAL A 492 0.17 -24.94 -4.38
N SER A 493 0.81 -23.79 -4.25
CA SER A 493 0.26 -22.67 -3.49
C SER A 493 -0.91 -22.02 -4.22
N LEU A 494 -1.74 -21.27 -3.49
CA LEU A 494 -2.84 -20.50 -4.07
C LEU A 494 -2.38 -19.55 -5.19
N ASP A 495 -1.23 -18.91 -5.02
CA ASP A 495 -0.70 -17.97 -6.00
C ASP A 495 -0.31 -18.68 -7.31
N GLU A 496 0.28 -19.86 -7.21
CA GLU A 496 0.66 -20.71 -8.36
C GLU A 496 -0.58 -21.24 -9.09
N TRP A 497 -1.58 -21.67 -8.34
CA TRP A 497 -2.89 -22.07 -8.87
C TRP A 497 -3.53 -20.94 -9.67
N ILE A 498 -3.65 -19.75 -9.09
CA ILE A 498 -4.26 -18.59 -9.77
C ILE A 498 -3.45 -18.20 -11.00
N GLU A 499 -2.11 -18.19 -10.92
CA GLU A 499 -1.25 -17.82 -12.05
C GLU A 499 -1.42 -18.80 -13.23
N PHE A 500 -1.39 -20.11 -12.97
CA PHE A 500 -1.62 -21.12 -13.99
C PHE A 500 -3.01 -20.98 -14.60
N MET A 501 -4.03 -20.88 -13.77
CA MET A 501 -5.43 -20.74 -14.18
C MET A 501 -5.72 -19.45 -14.95
N VAL A 502 -4.91 -18.41 -14.81
CA VAL A 502 -5.03 -17.18 -15.60
C VAL A 502 -4.30 -17.29 -16.94
N LYS A 503 -3.20 -18.07 -16.99
CA LYS A 503 -2.27 -18.13 -18.13
C LYS A 503 -2.62 -19.22 -19.16
N ASP A 504 -3.04 -20.40 -18.70
CA ASP A 504 -3.39 -21.55 -19.55
C ASP A 504 -4.68 -22.20 -19.04
N LEU A 505 -5.81 -21.73 -19.58
CA LEU A 505 -7.15 -22.25 -19.25
C LEU A 505 -7.62 -23.37 -20.20
N ASP A 506 -6.74 -23.85 -21.08
CA ASP A 506 -7.00 -24.99 -21.97
C ASP A 506 -6.97 -26.34 -21.21
N PHE A 507 -6.62 -26.32 -19.92
CA PHE A 507 -6.86 -27.47 -19.05
C PHE A 507 -8.36 -27.69 -18.91
N ASP A 508 -8.87 -28.81 -19.41
CA ASP A 508 -10.29 -29.14 -19.40
C ASP A 508 -10.77 -29.55 -18.00
N LEU A 509 -10.76 -28.58 -17.08
CA LEU A 509 -11.25 -28.71 -15.72
C LEU A 509 -12.69 -29.16 -15.69
N ALA A 510 -13.51 -28.75 -16.64
CA ALA A 510 -14.89 -29.18 -16.72
C ALA A 510 -14.98 -30.70 -16.82
N THR A 511 -14.20 -31.33 -17.69
CA THR A 511 -14.14 -32.79 -17.81
C THR A 511 -13.58 -33.45 -16.55
N ALA A 512 -12.56 -32.84 -15.91
CA ALA A 512 -12.02 -33.35 -14.65
C ALA A 512 -13.04 -33.28 -13.49
N PHE A 513 -13.78 -32.17 -13.37
CA PHE A 513 -14.85 -31.98 -12.39
C PHE A 513 -16.09 -32.81 -12.70
N THR A 514 -16.41 -33.04 -13.98
CA THR A 514 -17.53 -33.92 -14.34
C THR A 514 -17.24 -35.33 -13.85
N LYS A 515 -16.02 -35.84 -14.09
CA LYS A 515 -15.56 -37.14 -13.57
C LYS A 515 -15.43 -37.22 -12.05
N PHE A 516 -15.36 -36.07 -11.38
CA PHE A 516 -15.35 -35.99 -9.92
C PHE A 516 -16.72 -36.22 -9.31
N LEU A 517 -17.74 -35.64 -9.94
CA LEU A 517 -19.12 -35.78 -9.49
C LEU A 517 -19.76 -37.07 -10.02
N ASP A 518 -19.34 -37.56 -11.19
CA ASP A 518 -19.75 -38.85 -11.75
C ASP A 518 -19.06 -40.01 -11.03
N VAL A 519 -19.63 -40.38 -9.88
CA VAL A 519 -19.09 -41.40 -8.97
C VAL A 519 -19.30 -42.81 -9.54
N ASN A 520 -20.37 -43.01 -10.30
CA ASN A 520 -20.73 -44.31 -10.87
C ASN A 520 -20.07 -44.59 -12.24
N ALA A 521 -19.43 -43.58 -12.84
CA ALA A 521 -18.75 -43.58 -14.14
C ALA A 521 -19.67 -43.87 -15.35
N ASP A 522 -20.93 -43.41 -15.30
CA ASP A 522 -21.89 -43.53 -16.41
C ASP A 522 -21.81 -42.37 -17.43
N GLY A 523 -20.98 -41.37 -17.15
CA GLY A 523 -20.73 -40.22 -18.01
C GLY A 523 -21.72 -39.06 -17.80
N LYS A 524 -22.61 -39.15 -16.81
CA LYS A 524 -23.56 -38.11 -16.42
C LYS A 524 -23.52 -37.93 -14.89
N ILE A 525 -24.04 -36.81 -14.39
CA ILE A 525 -24.16 -36.57 -12.95
C ILE A 525 -25.64 -36.58 -12.57
N CYS A 526 -26.03 -37.42 -11.62
CA CYS A 526 -27.39 -37.44 -11.08
C CYS A 526 -27.51 -36.63 -9.77
N LEU A 527 -28.75 -36.38 -9.33
CA LEU A 527 -29.02 -35.61 -8.11
C LEU A 527 -28.38 -36.21 -6.85
N GLU A 528 -28.38 -37.53 -6.72
CA GLU A 528 -27.78 -38.22 -5.56
C GLU A 528 -26.27 -38.08 -5.52
N GLU A 529 -25.62 -38.04 -6.69
CA GLU A 529 -24.19 -37.79 -6.81
C GLU A 529 -23.82 -36.37 -6.39
N LEU A 530 -24.60 -35.39 -6.80
CA LEU A 530 -24.41 -34.01 -6.37
C LEU A 530 -24.68 -33.85 -4.86
N LYS A 531 -25.70 -34.51 -4.30
CA LYS A 531 -25.96 -34.52 -2.85
C LYS A 531 -24.80 -35.10 -2.05
N ALA A 532 -24.21 -36.20 -2.52
CA ALA A 532 -23.04 -36.81 -1.87
C ALA A 532 -21.83 -35.87 -1.86
N PHE A 533 -21.60 -35.13 -2.94
CA PHE A 533 -20.56 -34.10 -2.98
C PHE A 533 -20.82 -33.00 -1.92
N TYR A 534 -22.03 -32.47 -1.86
CA TYR A 534 -22.41 -31.46 -0.86
C TYR A 534 -22.25 -31.97 0.59
N TYR A 535 -22.58 -33.24 0.84
CA TYR A 535 -22.37 -33.88 2.14
C TYR A 535 -20.89 -33.95 2.54
N LEU A 536 -20.01 -34.28 1.59
CA LEU A 536 -18.56 -34.41 1.83
C LEU A 536 -17.92 -33.09 2.30
N TYR A 537 -18.44 -31.96 1.80
CA TYR A 537 -17.99 -30.61 2.16
C TYR A 537 -18.85 -29.94 3.23
N LYS A 538 -19.73 -30.69 3.91
CA LYS A 538 -20.59 -30.22 5.03
C LYS A 538 -21.54 -29.07 4.66
N THR A 539 -22.07 -29.10 3.44
CA THR A 539 -23.02 -28.10 2.93
C THR A 539 -24.47 -28.61 3.04
N ASP A 540 -25.46 -27.70 3.11
CA ASP A 540 -26.89 -28.04 3.28
C ASP A 540 -27.47 -28.81 2.06
N GLU A 541 -28.14 -29.95 2.32
CA GLU A 541 -28.81 -30.80 1.31
C GLU A 541 -29.86 -30.04 0.48
N GLY A 542 -30.56 -29.08 1.09
CA GLY A 542 -31.59 -28.28 0.40
C GLY A 542 -31.02 -27.37 -0.69
N ILE A 543 -29.70 -27.15 -0.69
CA ILE A 543 -29.00 -26.37 -1.72
C ILE A 543 -28.61 -27.25 -2.90
N ALA A 544 -28.30 -28.53 -2.69
CA ALA A 544 -27.96 -29.46 -3.76
C ALA A 544 -29.11 -29.63 -4.76
N GLU A 545 -30.36 -29.72 -4.30
CA GLU A 545 -31.55 -29.84 -5.18
C GLU A 545 -31.76 -28.60 -6.05
N LYS A 546 -31.73 -27.40 -5.44
CA LYS A 546 -31.84 -26.13 -6.19
C LYS A 546 -30.68 -25.92 -7.15
N THR A 547 -29.51 -26.40 -6.78
CA THR A 547 -28.32 -26.33 -7.62
C THR A 547 -28.45 -27.25 -8.82
N PHE A 548 -28.93 -28.48 -8.60
CA PHE A 548 -29.17 -29.46 -9.66
C PHE A 548 -30.16 -28.92 -10.70
N GLU A 549 -31.30 -28.38 -10.26
CA GLU A 549 -32.30 -27.74 -11.15
C GLU A 549 -31.72 -26.58 -11.96
N SER A 550 -30.64 -25.94 -11.47
CA SER A 550 -29.98 -24.84 -12.16
C SER A 550 -28.89 -25.29 -13.13
N LEU A 551 -28.33 -26.49 -12.95
CA LEU A 551 -27.27 -27.07 -13.77
C LEU A 551 -27.80 -27.95 -14.90
N ASP A 552 -28.95 -28.58 -14.69
CA ASP A 552 -29.71 -29.33 -15.68
C ASP A 552 -30.45 -28.33 -16.62
N LEU A 553 -29.78 -27.96 -17.72
CA LEU A 553 -30.24 -26.89 -18.62
C LEU A 553 -31.33 -27.39 -19.56
N ASP A 554 -31.33 -28.67 -19.91
CA ASP A 554 -32.33 -29.29 -20.79
C ASP A 554 -33.46 -30.04 -20.05
N GLN A 555 -33.39 -30.10 -18.72
CA GLN A 555 -34.36 -30.73 -17.82
C GLN A 555 -34.51 -32.23 -18.06
N ASP A 556 -33.43 -32.92 -18.46
CA ASP A 556 -33.42 -34.36 -18.69
C ASP A 556 -33.26 -35.19 -17.40
N GLY A 557 -33.04 -34.53 -16.26
CA GLY A 557 -32.85 -35.15 -14.95
C GLY A 557 -31.40 -35.58 -14.69
N TYR A 558 -30.45 -35.18 -15.53
CA TYR A 558 -29.02 -35.42 -15.42
C TYR A 558 -28.24 -34.15 -15.80
N ILE A 559 -26.98 -34.05 -15.36
CA ILE A 559 -26.06 -33.00 -15.82
C ILE A 559 -25.05 -33.65 -16.76
N SER A 560 -25.08 -33.25 -18.03
CA SER A 560 -24.16 -33.73 -19.05
C SER A 560 -22.79 -33.02 -18.99
N PRO A 561 -21.72 -33.60 -19.56
CA PRO A 561 -20.40 -32.96 -19.62
C PRO A 561 -20.42 -31.60 -20.34
N ASP A 562 -21.30 -31.44 -21.35
CA ASP A 562 -21.45 -30.18 -22.09
C ASP A 562 -22.12 -29.08 -21.24
N GLU A 563 -23.13 -29.45 -20.44
CA GLU A 563 -23.78 -28.53 -19.49
C GLU A 563 -22.83 -28.14 -18.36
N MET A 564 -22.07 -29.12 -17.85
CA MET A 564 -21.02 -28.90 -16.86
C MET A 564 -19.94 -27.97 -17.43
N SER A 565 -19.49 -28.19 -18.68
CA SER A 565 -18.50 -27.34 -19.35
C SER A 565 -18.97 -25.91 -19.57
N LYS A 566 -20.22 -25.71 -20.00
CA LYS A 566 -20.80 -24.38 -20.14
C LYS A 566 -20.87 -23.68 -18.79
N THR A 567 -21.37 -24.35 -17.76
CA THR A 567 -21.47 -23.79 -16.41
C THR A 567 -20.10 -23.45 -15.84
N PHE A 568 -19.10 -24.31 -16.02
CA PHE A 568 -17.74 -24.09 -15.55
C PHE A 568 -17.07 -22.91 -16.24
N LYS A 569 -17.23 -22.79 -17.58
CA LYS A 569 -16.75 -21.63 -18.34
C LYS A 569 -17.43 -20.35 -17.85
N HIS A 570 -18.74 -20.35 -17.65
CA HIS A 570 -19.42 -19.17 -17.12
C HIS A 570 -19.00 -18.82 -15.69
N PHE A 571 -18.78 -19.83 -14.83
CA PHE A 571 -18.28 -19.65 -13.47
C PHE A 571 -16.89 -19.00 -13.45
N ILE A 572 -15.97 -19.42 -14.33
CA ILE A 572 -14.63 -18.83 -14.41
C ILE A 572 -14.61 -17.47 -15.11
N TYR A 573 -15.38 -17.28 -16.18
CA TYR A 573 -15.33 -16.08 -17.02
C TYR A 573 -16.34 -14.98 -16.64
N GLY A 574 -17.29 -15.25 -15.73
CA GLY A 574 -18.19 -14.25 -15.18
C GLY A 574 -19.22 -13.68 -16.16
N GLU A 575 -19.49 -14.35 -17.28
CA GLU A 575 -20.56 -13.95 -18.19
C GLU A 575 -21.95 -14.26 -17.58
N THR A 576 -22.90 -13.37 -17.85
CA THR A 576 -24.24 -13.27 -17.24
C THR A 576 -24.97 -14.60 -17.01
N LEU A 577 -24.98 -15.08 -15.75
CA LEU A 577 -25.98 -16.04 -15.25
C LEU A 577 -26.66 -15.50 -13.98
N GLU A 578 -27.86 -16.00 -13.68
CA GLU A 578 -28.61 -15.68 -12.47
C GLU A 578 -27.90 -16.16 -11.20
N SER A 579 -28.25 -15.58 -10.04
CA SER A 579 -27.46 -15.66 -8.80
C SER A 579 -27.21 -17.07 -8.23
N LEU A 580 -27.98 -18.10 -8.64
CA LEU A 580 -27.90 -19.46 -8.12
C LEU A 580 -26.92 -20.36 -8.91
N GLN A 581 -26.90 -20.25 -10.24
CA GLN A 581 -25.89 -20.92 -11.09
C GLN A 581 -24.47 -20.41 -10.81
N ARG A 582 -24.32 -19.24 -10.16
CA ARG A 582 -23.02 -18.72 -9.71
C ARG A 582 -22.51 -19.38 -8.43
N LYS A 583 -23.39 -20.04 -7.67
CA LYS A 583 -23.11 -20.57 -6.32
C LYS A 583 -23.15 -22.10 -6.27
N TRP A 584 -23.18 -22.74 -7.44
CA TRP A 584 -23.41 -24.17 -7.59
C TRP A 584 -22.32 -25.06 -6.94
N LEU A 585 -21.15 -24.52 -6.65
CA LEU A 585 -20.04 -25.26 -6.03
C LEU A 585 -20.13 -25.34 -4.51
N THR A 586 -20.71 -24.34 -3.83
CA THR A 586 -20.68 -24.25 -2.36
C THR A 586 -22.03 -23.93 -1.75
N GLY A 587 -23.03 -23.61 -2.56
CA GLY A 587 -24.36 -23.20 -2.12
C GLY A 587 -24.44 -21.85 -1.39
N ILE A 588 -23.32 -21.15 -1.20
CA ILE A 588 -23.20 -19.92 -0.39
C ILE A 588 -23.10 -18.67 -1.25
#